data_AF-A0AAD7H131-F1
#
_entry.id   AF-A0AAD7H131-F1
#
_cell.length_a   1.000
_cell.length_b   1.000
_cell.length_c   1.000
_cell.angle_alpha   90.00
_cell.angle_beta   90.00
_cell.angle_gamma   90.00
#
_symmetry.space_group_name_H-M   'P 1'
#
loop_
_entity.id
_entity.type
_entity.pdbx_description
1 polymer ?
#
loop_
_entity_poly.entity_id
_entity_poly.type
_entity_poly.pdbx_seq_one_letter_code
_entity_poly.pdbx_strand_id
1 'polypeptide(L)'
;MPFSRGLPREETLRSVQNAVPVKYLRELLGPGAKTYEPSEVPEAAREAHKHGWVAFREEHFPKPSIIVEFPSLFHRSRLSYLLHGVEELPAAIEAMDLNTFVKEIVASFSARALCNPQRHTAGSQAPSIPEAQFQNEVYRAIYKVTNGGSGLWISPEFGTPQSSTKSGRIDFYLMGSKKWGIEILRDGDRLAEHARRFGPGEAYNVWLRTGQIAEYVILDFRTHSQPHEPVFHIEFGDDFQTFTIKDTDCAVIHQGTLLA
;
A
#
# COMPACT_ATOMS: atom_id res chain seq x y z
N MET A 1 -18.94 22.46 -21.66
CA MET A 1 -19.29 21.52 -20.57
C MET A 1 -19.27 22.29 -19.25
N PRO A 2 -20.24 22.10 -18.33
CA PRO A 2 -20.17 22.72 -17.02
C PRO A 2 -18.96 22.21 -16.24
N PHE A 3 -18.38 23.07 -15.38
CA PHE A 3 -17.28 22.73 -14.49
C PHE A 3 -17.71 21.58 -13.56
N SER A 4 -17.01 20.44 -13.61
CA SER A 4 -17.23 19.31 -12.72
C SER A 4 -15.96 19.06 -11.93
N ARG A 5 -15.84 19.66 -10.73
CA ARG A 5 -14.71 19.38 -9.84
C ARG A 5 -14.96 18.09 -9.06
N GLY A 6 -14.04 17.13 -9.15
CA GLY A 6 -14.09 15.92 -8.34
C GLY A 6 -13.16 14.83 -8.82
N LEU A 7 -13.20 13.70 -8.12
CA LEU A 7 -12.42 12.53 -8.52
C LEU A 7 -12.85 12.06 -9.92
N PRO A 8 -11.88 11.70 -10.77
CA PRO A 8 -12.18 11.17 -12.09
C PRO A 8 -13.00 9.89 -11.98
N ARG A 9 -14.08 9.84 -12.76
CA ARG A 9 -14.95 8.68 -12.88
C ARG A 9 -14.51 7.85 -14.08
N GLU A 10 -14.69 6.55 -13.97
CA GLU A 10 -14.35 5.61 -15.04
C GLU A 10 -15.08 5.94 -16.34
N GLU A 11 -16.38 6.24 -16.27
CA GLU A 11 -17.19 6.65 -17.41
C GLU A 11 -16.62 7.89 -18.13
N THR A 12 -16.15 8.88 -17.36
CA THR A 12 -15.58 10.11 -17.90
C THR A 12 -14.23 9.84 -18.57
N LEU A 13 -13.38 9.01 -17.97
CA LEU A 13 -12.10 8.66 -18.57
C LEU A 13 -12.26 7.75 -19.79
N ARG A 14 -13.24 6.84 -19.79
CA ARG A 14 -13.54 5.97 -20.93
C ARG A 14 -14.09 6.76 -22.12
N SER A 15 -14.99 7.72 -21.88
CA SER A 15 -15.53 8.56 -22.96
C SER A 15 -14.49 9.49 -23.59
N VAL A 16 -13.40 9.77 -22.87
CA VAL A 16 -12.28 10.62 -23.34
C VAL A 16 -10.94 9.88 -23.38
N GLN A 17 -10.93 8.55 -23.49
CA GLN A 17 -9.73 7.70 -23.28
C GLN A 17 -8.56 8.00 -24.22
N ASN A 18 -8.88 8.54 -25.41
CA ASN A 18 -7.94 8.98 -26.43
C ASN A 18 -7.83 10.51 -26.54
N ALA A 19 -8.49 11.24 -25.65
CA ALA A 19 -8.43 12.69 -25.63
C ALA A 19 -7.10 13.18 -25.07
N VAL A 20 -6.69 14.34 -25.56
CA VAL A 20 -5.46 15.05 -25.17
C VAL A 20 -5.26 15.15 -23.65
N PRO A 21 -6.29 15.40 -22.81
CA PRO A 21 -6.13 15.42 -21.35
C PRO A 21 -5.73 14.07 -20.75
N VAL A 22 -6.23 12.93 -21.26
CA VAL A 22 -5.90 11.61 -20.71
C VAL A 22 -4.45 11.24 -21.01
N LYS A 23 -3.94 11.59 -22.20
CA LYS A 23 -2.52 11.44 -22.53
C LYS A 23 -1.64 12.27 -21.57
N TYR A 24 -2.04 13.51 -21.31
CA TYR A 24 -1.34 14.38 -20.35
C TYR A 24 -1.35 13.80 -18.93
N LEU A 25 -2.48 13.25 -18.46
CA LEU A 25 -2.54 12.61 -17.15
C LEU A 25 -1.59 11.40 -17.04
N ARG A 26 -1.43 10.61 -18.11
CA ARG A 26 -0.43 9.52 -18.15
C ARG A 26 0.99 10.06 -18.05
N GLU A 27 1.30 11.16 -18.74
CA GLU A 27 2.61 11.82 -18.66
C GLU A 27 2.87 12.41 -17.26
N LEU A 28 1.83 12.92 -16.58
CA LEU A 28 1.88 13.44 -15.22
C LEU A 28 1.98 12.33 -14.15
N LEU A 29 1.47 11.14 -14.43
CA LEU A 29 1.70 9.94 -13.62
C LEU A 29 3.16 9.45 -13.70
N GLY A 30 3.97 9.98 -14.63
CA GLY A 30 5.41 9.74 -14.61
C GLY A 30 6.13 10.33 -13.39
N PRO A 31 7.44 10.10 -13.26
CA PRO A 31 8.26 10.66 -12.19
C PRO A 31 8.39 12.19 -12.31
N GLY A 32 8.41 12.85 -11.15
CA GLY A 32 8.62 14.29 -11.00
C GLY A 32 7.35 15.16 -11.18
N ALA A 33 7.40 16.37 -10.66
CA ALA A 33 6.38 17.38 -10.93
C ALA A 33 6.57 17.95 -12.35
N LYS A 34 5.48 18.38 -12.99
CA LYS A 34 5.55 19.07 -14.28
C LYS A 34 5.49 20.57 -14.04
N THR A 35 6.56 21.27 -14.43
CA THR A 35 6.69 22.71 -14.28
C THR A 35 6.74 23.38 -15.64
N TYR A 36 6.01 24.47 -15.80
CA TYR A 36 5.91 25.24 -17.04
C TYR A 36 6.09 26.72 -16.75
N GLU A 37 6.59 27.48 -17.72
CA GLU A 37 6.38 28.93 -17.72
C GLU A 37 4.87 29.21 -17.87
N PRO A 38 4.30 30.28 -17.28
CA PRO A 38 2.85 30.52 -17.28
C PRO A 38 2.20 30.57 -18.68
N SER A 39 2.94 31.04 -19.68
CA SER A 39 2.51 31.10 -21.09
C SER A 39 2.56 29.75 -21.80
N GLU A 40 3.27 28.77 -21.25
CA GLU A 40 3.56 27.48 -21.89
C GLU A 40 2.75 26.31 -21.30
N VAL A 41 1.88 26.57 -20.32
CA VAL A 41 1.02 25.53 -19.74
C VAL A 41 0.14 24.90 -20.83
N PRO A 42 0.26 23.58 -21.08
CA PRO A 42 -0.46 22.90 -22.16
C PRO A 42 -1.98 23.01 -22.02
N GLU A 43 -2.71 23.10 -23.14
CA GLU A 43 -4.19 23.11 -23.12
C GLU A 43 -4.75 21.84 -22.46
N ALA A 44 -4.06 20.70 -22.63
CA ALA A 44 -4.38 19.44 -21.97
C ALA A 44 -4.45 19.57 -20.43
N ALA A 45 -3.49 20.30 -19.86
CA ALA A 45 -3.42 20.56 -18.42
C ALA A 45 -4.54 21.49 -17.99
N ARG A 46 -4.86 22.52 -18.79
CA ARG A 46 -5.96 23.47 -18.52
C ARG A 46 -7.32 22.78 -18.54
N GLU A 47 -7.54 21.88 -19.49
CA GLU A 47 -8.75 21.04 -19.54
C GLU A 47 -8.83 20.08 -18.34
N ALA A 48 -7.74 19.39 -18.00
CA ALA A 48 -7.71 18.54 -16.80
C ALA A 48 -7.99 19.35 -15.51
N HIS A 49 -7.51 20.59 -15.44
CA HIS A 49 -7.78 21.50 -14.32
C HIS A 49 -9.26 21.91 -14.25
N LYS A 50 -9.94 22.12 -15.39
CA LYS A 50 -11.40 22.41 -15.44
C LYS A 50 -12.23 21.27 -14.84
N HIS A 51 -11.74 20.03 -14.94
CA HIS A 51 -12.35 18.85 -14.32
C HIS A 51 -11.89 18.61 -12.87
N GLY A 52 -10.99 19.44 -12.32
CA GLY A 52 -10.42 19.26 -10.99
C GLY A 52 -9.53 18.02 -10.86
N TRP A 53 -9.03 17.46 -11.97
CA TRP A 53 -8.15 16.29 -11.96
C TRP A 53 -6.71 16.65 -11.62
N VAL A 54 -6.31 17.89 -11.93
CA VAL A 54 -5.02 18.49 -11.59
C VAL A 54 -5.23 19.84 -10.93
N ALA A 55 -4.27 20.26 -10.11
CA ALA A 55 -4.17 21.57 -9.51
C ALA A 55 -2.97 22.32 -10.10
N PHE A 56 -3.07 23.65 -10.16
CA PHE A 56 -1.97 24.53 -10.54
C PHE A 56 -1.46 25.24 -9.29
N ARG A 57 -0.16 25.16 -9.07
CA ARG A 57 0.55 25.88 -8.01
C ARG A 57 1.52 26.86 -8.66
N GLU A 58 1.42 28.13 -8.31
CA GLU A 58 2.29 29.17 -8.84
C GLU A 58 3.52 29.33 -7.96
N GLU A 59 4.70 29.28 -8.56
CA GLU A 59 5.96 29.62 -7.91
C GLU A 59 6.54 30.88 -8.55
N HIS A 60 7.01 31.82 -7.73
CA HIS A 60 7.47 33.12 -8.20
C HIS A 60 9.00 33.26 -8.20
N PHE A 61 9.71 32.29 -7.61
CA PHE A 61 11.16 32.30 -7.47
C PHE A 61 11.73 30.91 -7.85
N PRO A 62 12.85 30.83 -8.58
CA PRO A 62 13.68 31.93 -9.11
C PRO A 62 13.06 32.66 -10.31
N LYS A 63 12.03 32.11 -10.94
CA LYS A 63 11.22 32.73 -12.01
C LYS A 63 9.74 32.33 -11.84
N PRO A 64 8.78 33.11 -12.38
CA PRO A 64 7.39 32.73 -12.42
C PRO A 64 7.21 31.39 -13.13
N SER A 65 6.60 30.42 -12.47
CA SER A 65 6.33 29.10 -13.04
C SER A 65 5.03 28.53 -12.48
N ILE A 66 4.42 27.64 -13.27
CA ILE A 66 3.22 26.89 -12.91
C ILE A 66 3.62 25.43 -12.76
N ILE A 67 3.48 24.93 -11.54
CA ILE A 67 3.58 23.51 -11.24
C ILE A 67 2.19 22.90 -11.41
N VAL A 68 2.09 21.90 -12.28
CA VAL A 68 0.90 21.08 -12.44
C VAL A 68 1.07 19.81 -11.63
N GLU A 69 0.15 19.57 -10.70
CA GLU A 69 0.19 18.43 -9.78
C GLU A 69 -1.19 17.81 -9.57
N PHE A 70 -1.24 16.59 -9.03
CA PHE A 70 -2.51 16.02 -8.59
C PHE A 70 -2.99 16.74 -7.32
N PRO A 71 -4.29 17.01 -7.16
CA PRO A 71 -4.81 17.70 -5.98
C PRO A 71 -4.52 16.96 -4.66
N SER A 72 -4.33 15.64 -4.72
CA SER A 72 -3.84 14.83 -3.61
C SER A 72 -3.25 13.51 -4.12
N LEU A 73 -2.52 12.78 -3.26
CA LEU A 73 -2.07 11.43 -3.55
C LEU A 73 -3.24 10.48 -3.88
N PHE A 74 -4.40 10.69 -3.26
CA PHE A 74 -5.59 9.90 -3.57
C PHE A 74 -6.08 10.11 -5.02
N HIS A 75 -6.00 11.34 -5.55
CA HIS A 75 -6.29 11.60 -6.96
C HIS A 75 -5.31 10.88 -7.88
N ARG A 76 -4.01 10.93 -7.54
CA ARG A 76 -2.95 10.21 -8.26
C ARG A 76 -3.22 8.70 -8.27
N SER A 77 -3.40 8.07 -7.11
CA SER A 77 -3.66 6.63 -6.98
C SER A 77 -4.93 6.22 -7.74
N ARG A 78 -6.01 7.02 -7.64
CA ARG A 78 -7.26 6.75 -8.36
C ARG A 78 -7.07 6.80 -9.89
N LEU A 79 -6.37 7.81 -10.40
CA LEU A 79 -6.08 7.93 -11.82
C LEU A 79 -5.15 6.83 -12.32
N SER A 80 -4.11 6.54 -11.55
CA SER A 80 -3.17 5.45 -11.80
C SER A 80 -3.93 4.11 -11.96
N TYR A 81 -4.86 3.82 -11.04
CA TYR A 81 -5.73 2.64 -11.12
C TYR A 81 -6.64 2.64 -12.36
N LEU A 82 -7.39 3.72 -12.58
CA LEU A 82 -8.36 3.81 -13.69
C LEU A 82 -7.70 3.79 -15.07
N LEU A 83 -6.46 4.28 -15.17
CA LEU A 83 -5.69 4.26 -16.41
C LEU A 83 -4.90 2.95 -16.59
N HIS A 84 -5.24 1.91 -15.82
CA HIS A 84 -4.64 0.57 -15.88
C HIS A 84 -3.14 0.55 -15.59
N GLY A 85 -2.68 1.39 -14.66
CA GLY A 85 -1.37 1.20 -14.09
C GLY A 85 -0.19 1.62 -14.94
N VAL A 86 -0.38 2.72 -15.68
CA VAL A 86 0.68 3.35 -16.47
C VAL A 86 1.79 3.95 -15.59
N GLU A 87 1.55 4.07 -14.28
CA GLU A 87 2.58 4.50 -13.35
C GLU A 87 3.56 3.36 -13.08
N GLU A 88 4.82 3.57 -13.46
CA GLU A 88 5.90 2.66 -13.14
C GLU A 88 6.16 2.65 -11.62
N LEU A 89 6.49 1.47 -11.09
CA LEU A 89 6.99 1.37 -9.74
C LEU A 89 8.32 2.11 -9.61
N PRO A 90 8.58 2.79 -8.49
CA PRO A 90 9.90 3.34 -8.22
C PRO A 90 10.95 2.23 -8.37
N ALA A 91 12.05 2.50 -9.06
CA ALA A 91 13.08 1.50 -9.36
C ALA A 91 13.59 0.74 -8.13
N ALA A 92 13.67 1.42 -6.98
CA ALA A 92 14.02 0.81 -5.70
C ALA A 92 13.01 -0.26 -5.26
N ILE A 93 11.71 -0.02 -5.44
CA ILE A 93 10.63 -0.97 -5.13
C ILE A 93 10.60 -2.08 -6.18
N GLU A 94 10.76 -1.74 -7.47
CA GLU A 94 10.79 -2.73 -8.55
C GLU A 94 11.94 -3.74 -8.37
N ALA A 95 13.10 -3.31 -7.86
CA ALA A 95 14.23 -4.20 -7.56
C ALA A 95 14.09 -4.97 -6.23
N MET A 96 13.17 -4.59 -5.35
CA MET A 96 13.02 -5.17 -4.01
C MET A 96 12.25 -6.48 -4.04
N ASP A 97 12.71 -7.49 -3.30
CA ASP A 97 11.93 -8.72 -3.05
C ASP A 97 10.95 -8.53 -1.87
N LEU A 98 10.01 -9.47 -1.70
CA LEU A 98 8.99 -9.37 -0.66
C LEU A 98 9.61 -9.33 0.75
N ASN A 99 10.68 -10.08 0.98
CA ASN A 99 11.33 -10.17 2.30
C ASN A 99 12.01 -8.85 2.70
N THR A 100 12.72 -8.22 1.76
CA THR A 100 13.34 -6.91 1.96
C THR A 100 12.26 -5.86 2.12
N PHE A 101 11.19 -5.92 1.33
CA PHE A 101 10.05 -5.02 1.45
C PHE A 101 9.40 -5.11 2.83
N VAL A 102 9.19 -6.31 3.37
CA VAL A 102 8.65 -6.50 4.72
C VAL A 102 9.57 -5.88 5.78
N LYS A 103 10.89 -6.02 5.65
CA LYS A 103 11.84 -5.40 6.58
C LYS A 103 11.72 -3.87 6.56
N GLU A 104 11.62 -3.28 5.38
CA GLU A 104 11.46 -1.84 5.18
C GLU A 104 10.13 -1.30 5.73
N ILE A 105 9.01 -2.02 5.54
CA ILE A 105 7.72 -1.60 6.12
C ILE A 105 7.77 -1.65 7.64
N VAL A 106 8.32 -2.72 8.25
CA VAL A 106 8.37 -2.85 9.72
C VAL A 106 9.29 -1.78 10.31
N ALA A 107 10.45 -1.53 9.69
CA ALA A 107 11.35 -0.43 10.08
C ALA A 107 10.69 0.96 9.96
N SER A 108 9.63 1.07 9.15
CA SER A 108 8.87 2.31 8.94
C SER A 108 7.69 2.48 9.89
N PHE A 109 7.44 1.55 10.82
CA PHE A 109 6.38 1.65 11.83
C PHE A 109 6.61 2.83 12.78
N SER A 110 5.54 3.33 13.36
CA SER A 110 5.56 4.44 14.31
C SER A 110 5.43 3.89 15.72
N ALA A 111 6.52 4.00 16.49
CA ALA A 111 6.50 3.66 17.92
C ALA A 111 5.35 4.39 18.64
N ARG A 112 5.17 5.68 18.34
CA ARG A 112 4.07 6.48 18.88
C ARG A 112 2.70 5.91 18.55
N ALA A 113 2.46 5.45 17.32
CA ALA A 113 1.17 4.86 16.95
C ALA A 113 0.91 3.54 17.69
N LEU A 114 1.94 2.72 17.91
CA LEU A 114 1.84 1.47 18.66
C LEU A 114 1.68 1.67 20.18
N CYS A 115 2.31 2.72 20.74
CA CYS A 115 2.21 3.05 22.16
C CYS A 115 0.85 3.61 22.58
N ASN A 116 0.13 4.27 21.67
CA ASN A 116 -1.00 5.15 22.01
C ASN A 116 -2.44 4.58 21.92
N PRO A 117 -2.73 3.30 21.57
CA PRO A 117 -4.12 2.87 21.52
C PRO A 117 -4.71 2.71 22.93
N GLN A 118 -5.88 3.30 23.17
CA GLN A 118 -6.72 2.97 24.34
C GLN A 118 -7.04 1.47 24.28
N ARG A 119 -6.50 0.72 25.23
CA ARG A 119 -6.59 -0.74 25.26
C ARG A 119 -7.93 -1.11 25.87
N HIS A 120 -8.85 -1.69 25.08
CA HIS A 120 -10.09 -2.22 25.64
C HIS A 120 -9.75 -3.38 26.59
N THR A 121 -9.85 -3.13 27.89
CA THR A 121 -9.69 -4.15 28.94
C THR A 121 -11.04 -4.81 29.20
N ALA A 122 -11.41 -5.80 28.39
CA ALA A 122 -12.45 -6.73 28.77
C ALA A 122 -11.79 -7.93 29.47
N GLY A 123 -11.71 -7.90 30.80
CA GLY A 123 -11.26 -9.04 31.63
C GLY A 123 -9.79 -8.98 32.08
N SER A 124 -9.39 -10.02 32.82
CA SER A 124 -8.11 -10.18 33.53
C SER A 124 -6.90 -10.48 32.62
N GLN A 125 -6.96 -10.12 31.33
CA GLN A 125 -5.84 -10.30 30.41
C GLN A 125 -4.98 -9.05 30.33
N ALA A 126 -3.67 -9.25 30.16
CA ALA A 126 -2.74 -8.16 29.95
C ALA A 126 -3.15 -7.34 28.71
N PRO A 127 -3.01 -6.00 28.74
CA PRO A 127 -3.44 -5.17 27.63
C PRO A 127 -2.61 -5.44 26.37
N SER A 128 -3.17 -6.13 25.37
CA SER A 128 -2.52 -6.42 24.09
C SER A 128 -2.92 -5.42 23.00
N ILE A 129 -2.04 -5.18 22.04
CA ILE A 129 -2.35 -4.33 20.87
C ILE A 129 -3.40 -5.05 20.01
N PRO A 130 -4.49 -4.40 19.58
CA PRO A 130 -5.43 -4.99 18.63
C PRO A 130 -4.76 -5.26 17.28
N GLU A 131 -5.09 -6.38 16.62
CA GLU A 131 -4.59 -6.71 15.28
C GLU A 131 -4.82 -5.59 14.26
N ALA A 132 -5.97 -4.91 14.35
CA ALA A 132 -6.29 -3.74 13.52
C ALA A 132 -5.27 -2.60 13.61
N GLN A 133 -4.57 -2.45 14.75
CA GLN A 133 -3.52 -1.45 14.88
C GLN A 133 -2.29 -1.82 14.03
N PHE A 134 -1.94 -3.11 13.98
CA PHE A 134 -0.86 -3.58 13.09
C PHE A 134 -1.26 -3.48 11.63
N GLN A 135 -2.50 -3.81 11.27
CA GLN A 135 -3.02 -3.60 9.91
C GLN A 135 -2.92 -2.12 9.49
N ASN A 136 -3.32 -1.19 10.36
CA ASN A 136 -3.20 0.25 10.09
C ASN A 136 -1.75 0.69 9.89
N GLU A 137 -0.82 0.19 10.72
CA GLU A 137 0.60 0.50 10.58
C GLU A 137 1.23 -0.12 9.33
N VAL A 138 0.87 -1.35 8.96
CA VAL A 138 1.28 -1.94 7.68
C VAL A 138 0.80 -1.10 6.51
N TYR A 139 -0.48 -0.71 6.48
CA TYR A 139 -1.03 0.13 5.42
C TYR A 139 -0.27 1.46 5.33
N ARG A 140 -0.10 2.17 6.46
CA ARG A 140 0.63 3.44 6.51
C ARG A 140 2.10 3.28 6.07
N ALA A 141 2.78 2.24 6.54
CA ALA A 141 4.17 1.99 6.25
C ALA A 141 4.41 1.65 4.77
N ILE A 142 3.52 0.85 4.15
CA ILE A 142 3.58 0.60 2.71
C ILE A 142 3.53 1.92 1.93
N TYR A 143 2.58 2.81 2.25
CA TYR A 143 2.50 4.12 1.59
C TYR A 143 3.76 4.96 1.80
N LYS A 144 4.40 4.89 2.97
CA LYS A 144 5.66 5.58 3.24
C LYS A 144 6.81 5.02 2.40
N VAL A 145 7.00 3.70 2.40
CA VAL A 145 8.07 3.01 1.66
C VAL A 145 7.92 3.21 0.14
N THR A 146 6.68 3.24 -0.36
CA THR A 146 6.36 3.37 -1.79
C THR A 146 6.15 4.81 -2.25
N ASN A 147 6.50 5.80 -1.42
CA ASN A 147 6.33 7.23 -1.72
C ASN A 147 4.91 7.59 -2.18
N GLY A 148 3.90 7.18 -1.42
CA GLY A 148 2.49 7.49 -1.68
C GLY A 148 1.76 6.43 -2.51
N GLY A 149 2.28 5.21 -2.64
CA GLY A 149 1.66 4.13 -3.43
C GLY A 149 1.89 4.28 -4.94
N SER A 150 2.95 4.96 -5.35
CA SER A 150 3.27 5.15 -6.76
C SER A 150 3.53 3.82 -7.46
N GLY A 151 2.71 3.51 -8.47
CA GLY A 151 2.80 2.27 -9.25
C GLY A 151 2.39 0.99 -8.49
N LEU A 152 1.96 1.11 -7.23
CA LEU A 152 1.54 -0.01 -6.38
C LEU A 152 0.13 0.24 -5.83
N TRP A 153 -0.86 -0.54 -6.26
CA TRP A 153 -2.21 -0.45 -5.68
C TRP A 153 -2.37 -1.45 -4.54
N ILE A 154 -2.78 -0.94 -3.39
CA ILE A 154 -2.96 -1.72 -2.17
C ILE A 154 -4.46 -1.94 -2.00
N SER A 155 -4.87 -3.20 -2.04
CA SER A 155 -6.22 -3.60 -1.69
C SER A 155 -6.20 -4.19 -0.28
N PRO A 156 -6.64 -3.45 0.75
CA PRO A 156 -6.92 -4.06 2.04
C PRO A 156 -8.08 -5.03 1.90
N GLU A 157 -8.07 -6.08 2.71
CA GLU A 157 -9.19 -7.02 2.86
C GLU A 157 -9.62 -7.60 1.49
N PHE A 158 -8.64 -8.06 0.71
CA PHE A 158 -8.83 -8.51 -0.66
C PHE A 158 -9.49 -9.89 -0.70
N GLY A 159 -10.72 -9.94 -1.19
CA GLY A 159 -11.56 -11.14 -1.20
C GLY A 159 -11.37 -12.04 -2.42
N THR A 160 -11.55 -13.34 -2.23
CA THR A 160 -11.57 -14.31 -3.32
C THR A 160 -12.72 -14.01 -4.28
N PRO A 161 -12.61 -14.33 -5.59
CA PRO A 161 -13.72 -14.18 -6.53
C PRO A 161 -15.00 -14.85 -6.02
N GLN A 162 -16.17 -14.25 -6.29
CA GLN A 162 -17.48 -14.79 -5.90
C GLN A 162 -17.73 -16.22 -6.42
N SER A 163 -17.09 -16.59 -7.54
CA SER A 163 -17.15 -17.93 -8.13
C SER A 163 -16.28 -18.97 -7.43
N SER A 164 -15.54 -18.60 -6.38
CA SER A 164 -14.66 -19.52 -5.65
C SER A 164 -15.48 -20.44 -4.75
N THR A 165 -15.13 -21.72 -4.72
CA THR A 165 -15.80 -22.73 -3.89
C THR A 165 -15.54 -22.54 -2.39
N LYS A 166 -14.45 -21.85 -2.04
CA LYS A 166 -14.13 -21.41 -0.69
C LYS A 166 -13.92 -19.89 -0.72
N SER A 167 -14.60 -19.19 0.18
CA SER A 167 -14.41 -17.76 0.36
C SER A 167 -13.25 -17.49 1.33
N GLY A 168 -12.49 -16.45 1.04
CA GLY A 168 -11.40 -16.00 1.89
C GLY A 168 -11.06 -14.54 1.62
N ARG A 169 -10.29 -13.94 2.51
CA ARG A 169 -9.89 -12.55 2.42
C ARG A 169 -8.51 -12.34 3.02
N ILE A 170 -7.55 -11.95 2.21
CA ILE A 170 -6.20 -11.62 2.65
C ILE A 170 -6.14 -10.18 3.13
N ASP A 171 -5.38 -9.91 4.19
CA ASP A 171 -5.34 -8.57 4.81
C ASP A 171 -4.88 -7.50 3.81
N PHE A 172 -3.85 -7.79 3.01
CA PHE A 172 -3.41 -6.89 1.94
C PHE A 172 -3.01 -7.65 0.68
N TYR A 173 -3.48 -7.14 -0.46
CA TYR A 173 -2.97 -7.51 -1.77
C TYR A 173 -2.33 -6.29 -2.44
N LEU A 174 -1.05 -6.39 -2.76
CA LEU A 174 -0.23 -5.39 -3.43
C LEU A 174 -0.22 -5.72 -4.93
N MET A 175 -1.09 -5.04 -5.67
CA MET A 175 -1.30 -5.20 -7.10
C MET A 175 -0.18 -4.52 -7.91
N GLY A 176 -0.03 -4.91 -9.18
CA GLY A 176 0.98 -4.37 -10.10
C GLY A 176 1.89 -5.47 -10.63
N SER A 177 3.17 -5.16 -10.87
CA SER A 177 4.18 -6.16 -11.24
C SER A 177 4.48 -7.13 -10.09
N LYS A 178 4.42 -6.65 -8.84
CA LYS A 178 4.78 -7.40 -7.63
C LYS A 178 3.80 -8.51 -7.26
N LYS A 179 2.50 -8.22 -7.29
CA LYS A 179 1.44 -9.18 -6.94
C LYS A 179 1.66 -9.88 -5.60
N TRP A 180 2.03 -9.12 -4.57
CA TRP A 180 2.34 -9.67 -3.25
C TRP A 180 1.10 -9.75 -2.36
N GLY A 181 0.98 -10.85 -1.62
CA GLY A 181 0.00 -11.01 -0.55
C GLY A 181 0.64 -10.83 0.84
N ILE A 182 -0.03 -10.13 1.75
CA ILE A 182 0.40 -10.01 3.14
C ILE A 182 -0.80 -10.38 4.02
N GLU A 183 -0.63 -11.42 4.84
CA GLU A 183 -1.55 -11.78 5.92
C GLU A 183 -0.93 -11.33 7.25
N ILE A 184 -1.74 -10.82 8.16
CA ILE A 184 -1.33 -10.33 9.47
C ILE A 184 -1.98 -11.19 10.54
N LEU A 185 -1.19 -11.55 11.54
CA LEU A 185 -1.62 -12.25 12.73
C LEU A 185 -1.11 -11.54 13.97
N ARG A 186 -1.69 -11.92 15.11
CA ARG A 186 -1.26 -11.48 16.42
C ARG A 186 -1.11 -12.65 17.37
N ASP A 187 0.03 -12.73 18.03
CA ASP A 187 0.38 -13.75 19.04
C ASP A 187 0.05 -15.18 18.56
N GLY A 188 0.21 -15.46 17.26
CA GLY A 188 -0.09 -16.74 16.65
C GLY A 188 -1.57 -17.14 16.61
N ASP A 189 -2.52 -16.21 16.80
CA ASP A 189 -3.96 -16.52 16.78
C ASP A 189 -4.34 -17.27 15.50
N ARG A 190 -4.82 -18.50 15.67
CA ARG A 190 -5.25 -19.41 14.58
C ARG A 190 -4.24 -19.53 13.43
N LEU A 191 -2.94 -19.41 13.73
CA LEU A 191 -1.88 -19.44 12.71
C LEU A 191 -1.98 -20.63 11.76
N ALA A 192 -2.18 -21.85 12.28
CA ALA A 192 -2.31 -23.05 11.45
C ALA A 192 -3.51 -22.98 10.49
N GLU A 193 -4.61 -22.32 10.90
CA GLU A 193 -5.77 -22.12 10.04
C GLU A 193 -5.44 -21.16 8.89
N HIS A 194 -4.79 -20.03 9.20
CA HIS A 194 -4.40 -19.02 8.22
C HIS A 194 -3.35 -19.56 7.23
N ALA A 195 -2.30 -20.23 7.72
CA ALA A 195 -1.31 -20.89 6.88
C ALA A 195 -1.95 -21.92 5.94
N ARG A 196 -2.92 -22.70 6.43
CA ARG A 196 -3.66 -23.66 5.61
C ARG A 196 -4.42 -22.99 4.46
N ARG A 197 -4.88 -21.74 4.58
CA ARG A 197 -5.65 -21.06 3.50
C ARG A 197 -4.88 -20.98 2.18
N PHE A 198 -3.55 -20.96 2.22
CA PHE A 198 -2.68 -20.94 1.04
C PHE A 198 -2.45 -22.34 0.41
N GLY A 199 -2.83 -23.42 1.10
CA GLY A 199 -2.63 -24.80 0.65
C GLY A 199 -3.48 -25.21 -0.56
N PRO A 200 -3.16 -26.33 -1.24
CA PRO A 200 -3.95 -26.84 -2.35
C PRO A 200 -5.43 -27.05 -2.00
N GLY A 201 -6.33 -26.50 -2.82
CA GLY A 201 -7.78 -26.62 -2.61
C GLY A 201 -8.35 -25.78 -1.46
N GLU A 202 -7.55 -24.86 -0.90
CA GLU A 202 -7.96 -23.94 0.15
C GLU A 202 -8.32 -22.55 -0.40
N ALA A 203 -8.86 -21.68 0.46
CA ALA A 203 -9.50 -20.42 0.05
C ALA A 203 -8.60 -19.55 -0.83
N TYR A 204 -7.30 -19.45 -0.52
CA TYR A 204 -6.38 -18.57 -1.25
C TYR A 204 -5.69 -19.26 -2.42
N ASN A 205 -5.89 -20.58 -2.57
CA ASN A 205 -5.25 -21.37 -3.63
C ASN A 205 -5.61 -20.87 -5.03
N VAL A 206 -6.81 -20.31 -5.21
CA VAL A 206 -7.22 -19.73 -6.49
C VAL A 206 -6.27 -18.63 -6.94
N TRP A 207 -5.82 -17.75 -6.04
CA TRP A 207 -4.93 -16.65 -6.38
C TRP A 207 -3.54 -17.12 -6.77
N LEU A 208 -3.02 -18.14 -6.09
CA LEU A 208 -1.71 -18.73 -6.39
C LEU A 208 -1.74 -19.44 -7.75
N ARG A 209 -2.79 -20.23 -8.04
CA ARG A 209 -2.92 -20.96 -9.30
C ARG A 209 -3.12 -20.05 -10.51
N THR A 210 -3.83 -18.94 -10.35
CA THR A 210 -4.06 -17.98 -11.44
C THR A 210 -2.89 -16.99 -11.62
N GLY A 211 -1.87 -17.03 -10.75
CA GLY A 211 -0.81 -16.04 -10.73
C GLY A 211 -1.32 -14.62 -10.40
N GLN A 212 -2.45 -14.53 -9.69
CA GLN A 212 -2.96 -13.28 -9.16
C GLN A 212 -2.17 -12.83 -7.94
N ILE A 213 -1.74 -13.78 -7.09
CA ILE A 213 -0.72 -13.55 -6.06
C ILE A 213 0.51 -14.37 -6.47
N ALA A 214 1.65 -13.70 -6.64
CA ALA A 214 2.91 -14.34 -7.03
C ALA A 214 3.67 -14.85 -5.81
N GLU A 215 3.74 -14.03 -4.76
CA GLU A 215 4.41 -14.35 -3.50
C GLU A 215 3.54 -13.86 -2.35
N TYR A 216 3.64 -14.50 -1.19
CA TYR A 216 2.94 -14.06 0.02
C TYR A 216 3.79 -14.25 1.26
N VAL A 217 3.43 -13.52 2.31
CA VAL A 217 4.05 -13.60 3.62
C VAL A 217 2.98 -13.50 4.71
N ILE A 218 3.18 -14.22 5.81
CA ILE A 218 2.40 -14.09 7.03
C ILE A 218 3.27 -13.34 8.05
N LEU A 219 2.78 -12.21 8.54
CA LEU A 219 3.41 -11.39 9.57
C LEU A 219 2.70 -11.64 10.88
N ASP A 220 3.38 -12.25 11.84
CA ASP A 220 2.82 -12.50 13.16
C ASP A 220 3.48 -11.59 14.18
N PHE A 221 2.71 -10.61 14.65
CA PHE A 221 3.15 -9.64 15.64
C PHE A 221 2.97 -10.24 17.04
N ARG A 222 4.09 -10.41 17.76
CA ARG A 222 4.14 -11.18 18.99
C ARG A 222 4.67 -10.39 20.17
N THR A 223 4.12 -10.72 21.33
CA THR A 223 4.69 -10.34 22.63
C THR A 223 5.80 -11.31 23.05
N HIS A 224 5.62 -12.61 22.76
CA HIS A 224 6.62 -13.66 22.99
C HIS A 224 6.56 -14.70 21.86
N SER A 225 7.70 -15.19 21.40
CA SER A 225 7.75 -16.05 20.21
C SER A 225 7.92 -17.53 20.52
N GLN A 226 7.13 -18.38 19.84
CA GLN A 226 7.28 -19.84 19.80
C GLN A 226 7.41 -20.31 18.33
N PRO A 227 8.32 -21.23 17.99
CA PRO A 227 8.57 -21.60 16.59
C PRO A 227 7.33 -22.16 15.89
N HIS A 228 6.93 -21.55 14.76
CA HIS A 228 5.84 -22.03 13.91
C HIS A 228 6.03 -21.61 12.44
N GLU A 229 5.80 -22.53 11.50
CA GLU A 229 5.96 -22.31 10.05
C GLU A 229 4.68 -21.83 9.33
N PRO A 230 4.76 -21.11 8.19
CA PRO A 230 5.82 -20.22 7.70
C PRO A 230 5.44 -18.75 7.96
N VAL A 231 6.19 -18.10 8.85
CA VAL A 231 5.79 -16.81 9.42
C VAL A 231 7.03 -15.98 9.70
N PHE A 232 6.97 -14.69 9.39
CA PHE A 232 7.89 -13.74 10.01
C PHE A 232 7.33 -13.33 11.36
N HIS A 233 8.07 -13.68 12.41
CA HIS A 233 7.73 -13.30 13.78
C HIS A 233 8.31 -11.93 14.06
N ILE A 234 7.43 -10.97 14.36
CA ILE A 234 7.82 -9.59 14.64
C ILE A 234 7.59 -9.31 16.12
N GLU A 235 8.67 -9.03 16.83
CA GLU A 235 8.64 -8.68 18.25
C GLU A 235 9.03 -7.21 18.40
N PHE A 236 8.29 -6.47 19.23
CA PHE A 236 8.66 -5.12 19.63
C PHE A 236 9.20 -5.11 21.05
N GLY A 237 10.15 -4.21 21.33
CA GLY A 237 10.52 -3.89 22.71
C GLY A 237 9.34 -3.29 23.48
N ASP A 238 9.39 -3.30 24.81
CA ASP A 238 8.29 -2.87 25.68
C ASP A 238 7.84 -1.41 25.42
N ASP A 239 8.73 -0.57 24.92
CA ASP A 239 8.50 0.83 24.58
C ASP A 239 8.21 1.06 23.07
N PHE A 240 8.11 -0.02 22.29
CA PHE A 240 7.97 -0.03 20.84
C PHE A 240 9.07 0.74 20.09
N GLN A 241 10.19 1.09 20.74
CA GLN A 241 11.29 1.78 20.07
C GLN A 241 12.21 0.82 19.33
N THR A 242 12.22 -0.45 19.71
CA THR A 242 13.02 -1.49 19.05
C THR A 242 12.12 -2.55 18.47
N PHE A 243 12.60 -3.22 17.43
CA PHE A 243 11.93 -4.38 16.86
C PHE A 243 12.94 -5.45 16.44
N THR A 244 12.48 -6.69 16.44
CA THR A 244 13.19 -7.85 15.94
C THR A 244 12.28 -8.60 14.98
N ILE A 245 12.82 -8.97 13.81
CA ILE A 245 12.16 -9.85 12.86
C ILE A 245 12.92 -11.18 12.87
N LYS A 246 12.18 -12.24 13.13
CA LYS A 246 12.68 -13.61 13.08
C LYS A 246 12.01 -14.35 11.93
N ASP A 247 12.74 -15.27 11.31
CA ASP A 247 12.17 -16.20 10.35
C ASP A 247 11.36 -17.31 11.03
N THR A 248 10.88 -18.25 10.21
CA THR A 248 10.16 -19.45 10.62
C THR A 248 10.88 -20.28 11.68
N ASP A 249 12.22 -20.35 11.63
CA ASP A 249 13.05 -21.10 12.57
C ASP A 249 13.35 -20.29 13.85
N CYS A 250 12.70 -19.13 14.02
CA CYS A 250 12.95 -18.14 15.05
C CYS A 250 14.37 -17.55 15.03
N ALA A 251 15.10 -17.67 13.91
CA ALA A 251 16.40 -17.03 13.75
C ALA A 251 16.21 -15.54 13.47
N VAL A 252 17.00 -14.69 14.14
CA VAL A 252 16.94 -13.23 13.93
C VAL A 252 17.48 -12.90 12.54
N ILE A 253 16.61 -12.37 11.67
CA ILE A 253 16.97 -11.98 10.29
C ILE A 253 17.03 -10.46 10.09
N HIS A 254 16.45 -9.70 11.02
CA HIS A 254 16.53 -8.25 11.03
C HIS A 254 16.21 -7.71 12.43
N GLN A 255 16.79 -6.57 12.79
CA GLN A 255 16.49 -5.86 14.02
C GLN A 255 16.82 -4.39 13.84
N GLY A 256 16.15 -3.52 14.57
CA GLY A 256 16.37 -2.09 14.44
C GLY A 256 15.62 -1.27 15.47
N THR A 257 15.65 0.05 15.26
CA THR A 257 14.94 1.03 16.07
C THR A 257 13.89 1.74 15.22
N LEU A 258 12.68 1.87 15.74
CA LEU A 258 11.65 2.72 15.14
C LEU A 258 11.98 4.20 15.42
N LEU A 259 11.72 5.05 14.43
CA LEU A 259 11.82 6.49 14.62
C LEU A 259 10.63 6.97 15.47
N ALA A 260 10.92 7.76 16.51
CA ALA A 260 9.93 8.34 17.42
C ALA A 260 9.03 9.38 16.75
#